data_AF-A0A1L7UA19-F1
#
_entry.id   AF-A0A1L7UA19-F1
#
_cell.length_a   1.000
_cell.length_b   1.000
_cell.length_c   1.000
_cell.angle_alpha   90.00
_cell.angle_beta   90.00
_cell.angle_gamma   90.00
#
_symmetry.space_group_name_H-M   'P 1'
#
loop_
_entity.id
_entity.type
_entity.pdbx_description
1 polymer ?
#
loop_
_entity_poly.entity_id
_entity_poly.type
_entity_poly.pdbx_seq_one_letter_code
_entity_poly.pdbx_strand_id
1 'polypeptide(L)'
;MTADNSFETLFAVPLSCDGCVKAVSDSLYKLGGISNVEGNLKDQLISVKGTAPPSAIVEAIQATGRDAILRGTGASNSAAVSILETFEDPVDGFYEEPSRDVRGLARMVQVSSGRTLVDLTIRGVSPGTYKASIRAYGDLKNGATSTGPVWTGEDKKPRGDLGTIEVGKDGRGAAFIDHGFQIWEVIGHAMVLTRQEEKDEPLKNDKDTVVGIIARSAGMWDNDKTVCSCTGKTLWEERKDEVQKGML
;
A
#
# COMPACT_ATOMS: atom_id res chain seq x y z
N MET A 1 11.19 23.72 -22.07
CA MET A 1 11.15 23.56 -20.60
C MET A 1 10.92 22.08 -20.32
N THR A 2 11.95 21.36 -19.89
CA THR A 2 11.82 19.95 -19.51
C THR A 2 11.04 19.92 -18.20
N ALA A 3 9.88 19.26 -18.18
CA ALA A 3 9.10 19.08 -16.96
C ALA A 3 9.99 18.37 -15.92
N ASP A 4 10.14 18.98 -14.75
CA ASP A 4 10.80 18.37 -13.61
C ASP A 4 9.86 17.27 -13.08
N ASN A 5 10.10 16.04 -13.52
CA ASN A 5 9.35 14.86 -13.08
C ASN A 5 9.88 14.32 -11.74
N SER A 6 10.79 15.03 -11.06
CA SER A 6 11.26 14.60 -9.74
C SER A 6 10.18 14.79 -8.69
N PHE A 7 10.10 13.83 -7.79
CA PHE A 7 9.19 13.81 -6.65
C PHE A 7 9.99 13.61 -5.36
N GLU A 8 9.37 13.96 -4.24
CA GLU A 8 9.95 13.78 -2.91
C GLU A 8 9.20 12.69 -2.16
N THR A 9 9.94 11.73 -1.62
CA THR A 9 9.42 10.60 -0.85
C THR A 9 10.13 10.51 0.48
N LEU A 10 9.36 10.25 1.53
CA LEU A 10 9.87 10.20 2.90
C LEU A 10 9.79 8.78 3.43
N PHE A 11 10.88 8.32 4.04
CA PHE A 11 10.99 7.00 4.64
C PHE A 11 11.31 7.13 6.13
N ALA A 12 10.58 6.39 6.96
CA ALA A 12 10.99 6.15 8.34
C ALA A 12 12.03 5.02 8.34
N VAL A 13 13.23 5.34 8.85
CA VAL A 13 14.40 4.47 8.84
C VAL A 13 15.04 4.55 10.23
N PRO A 14 15.33 3.42 10.90
CA PRO A 14 15.99 3.45 12.20
C PRO A 14 17.43 3.98 12.03
N LEU A 15 17.64 5.23 12.44
CA LEU A 15 18.92 5.94 12.38
C LEU A 15 19.43 6.17 13.81
N SER A 16 20.70 5.83 14.06
CA SER A 16 21.33 5.98 15.38
C SER A 16 22.52 6.95 15.41
N CYS A 17 23.05 7.34 14.24
CA CYS A 17 24.12 8.33 14.12
C CYS A 17 24.19 8.91 12.69
N ASP A 18 24.97 9.98 12.51
CA ASP A 18 25.22 10.57 11.19
C ASP A 18 25.90 9.60 10.21
N GLY A 19 26.70 8.66 10.73
CA GLY A 19 27.27 7.56 9.92
C GLY A 19 26.19 6.64 9.32
N CYS A 20 25.05 6.46 10.01
CA CYS A 20 23.91 5.72 9.46
C CYS A 20 23.24 6.49 8.32
N VAL A 21 23.06 7.79 8.48
CA VAL A 21 22.51 8.66 7.42
C VAL A 21 23.40 8.56 6.20
N LYS A 22 24.72 8.74 6.36
CA LYS A 22 25.67 8.64 5.25
C LYS A 22 25.62 7.28 4.55
N ALA A 23 25.61 6.17 5.31
CA ALA A 23 25.53 4.83 4.72
C ALA A 23 24.26 4.62 3.88
N VAL A 24 23.12 5.16 4.33
CA VAL A 24 21.86 5.13 3.59
C VAL A 24 21.95 6.03 2.35
N SER A 25 22.39 7.28 2.49
CA SER A 25 22.57 8.21 1.36
C SER A 25 23.51 7.64 0.29
N ASP A 26 24.65 7.06 0.68
CA ASP A 26 25.62 6.44 -0.23
C ASP A 26 25.02 5.23 -0.97
N SER A 27 24.09 4.49 -0.34
CA SER A 27 23.34 3.42 -0.99
C SER A 27 22.36 3.99 -2.02
N LEU A 28 21.64 5.04 -1.65
CA LEU A 28 20.62 5.67 -2.48
C LEU A 28 21.19 6.40 -3.69
N TYR A 29 22.31 7.11 -3.56
CA TYR A 29 22.94 7.79 -4.70
C TYR A 29 23.51 6.83 -5.76
N LYS A 30 23.63 5.53 -5.45
CA LYS A 30 23.94 4.51 -6.46
C LYS A 30 22.74 4.20 -7.36
N LEU A 31 21.52 4.51 -6.91
CA LEU A 31 20.33 4.42 -7.74
C LEU A 31 20.33 5.57 -8.75
N GLY A 32 20.10 5.23 -10.01
CA GLY A 32 19.87 6.24 -11.05
C GLY A 32 18.61 7.06 -10.75
N GLY A 33 18.68 8.37 -10.93
CA GLY A 33 17.52 9.26 -10.78
C GLY A 33 17.34 9.89 -9.40
N ILE A 34 18.23 9.66 -8.45
CA ILE A 34 18.24 10.38 -7.16
C ILE A 34 18.95 11.73 -7.33
N SER A 35 18.28 12.81 -6.96
CA SER A 35 18.83 14.17 -7.02
C SER A 35 19.23 14.72 -5.66
N ASN A 36 18.53 14.33 -4.58
CA ASN A 36 18.86 14.74 -3.22
C ASN A 36 18.42 13.68 -2.20
N VAL A 37 19.20 13.55 -1.11
CA VAL A 37 18.86 12.71 0.05
C VAL A 37 19.16 13.51 1.31
N GLU A 38 18.14 13.72 2.13
CA GLU A 38 18.25 14.42 3.41
C GLU A 38 17.86 13.49 4.55
N GLY A 39 18.73 13.35 5.55
CA GLY A 39 18.45 12.55 6.74
C GLY A 39 18.19 13.41 7.96
N ASN A 40 17.13 13.08 8.69
CA ASN A 40 16.82 13.66 9.99
C ASN A 40 16.99 12.58 11.06
N LEU A 41 18.10 12.68 11.82
CA LEU A 41 18.43 11.73 12.87
C LEU A 41 17.43 11.78 14.04
N LYS A 42 16.94 12.98 14.38
CA LYS A 42 16.04 13.19 15.52
C LYS A 42 14.71 12.49 15.30
N ASP A 43 14.17 12.63 14.10
CA ASP A 43 12.86 12.08 13.75
C ASP A 43 12.96 10.71 13.07
N GLN A 44 14.19 10.21 12.85
CA GLN A 44 14.48 8.93 12.20
C GLN A 44 13.88 8.83 10.79
N LEU A 45 14.09 9.88 9.99
CA LEU A 45 13.55 10.03 8.64
C LEU A 45 14.64 10.20 7.58
N ILE A 46 14.38 9.69 6.38
CA ILE A 46 15.15 9.94 5.17
C ILE A 46 14.20 10.50 4.11
N SER A 47 14.39 11.75 3.70
CA SER A 47 13.73 12.34 2.53
C SER A 47 14.58 12.09 1.30
N VAL A 48 13.94 11.65 0.23
CA VAL A 48 14.57 11.32 -1.05
C VAL A 48 13.85 12.07 -2.15
N LYS A 49 14.57 12.96 -2.83
CA LYS A 49 14.11 13.64 -4.03
C LYS A 49 14.72 12.98 -5.27
N GLY A 50 13.89 12.67 -6.25
CA GLY A 50 14.34 12.03 -7.48
C GLY A 50 13.21 11.49 -8.34
N THR A 51 13.59 10.66 -9.30
CA THR A 51 12.68 9.92 -10.20
C THR A 51 12.75 8.41 -9.97
N ALA A 52 13.62 7.95 -9.06
CA ALA A 52 13.76 6.53 -8.76
C ALA A 52 12.47 5.98 -8.11
N PRO A 53 12.04 4.78 -8.49
CA PRO A 53 10.84 4.19 -7.92
C PRO A 53 11.04 3.91 -6.42
N PRO A 54 10.08 4.26 -5.55
CA PRO A 54 10.19 4.03 -4.11
C PRO A 54 10.41 2.58 -3.70
N SER A 55 9.99 1.58 -4.47
CA SER A 55 10.39 0.19 -4.23
C SER A 55 11.91 0.01 -4.28
N ALA A 56 12.59 0.54 -5.31
CA ALA A 56 14.04 0.48 -5.40
C ALA A 56 14.73 1.28 -4.28
N ILE A 57 14.11 2.39 -3.85
CA ILE A 57 14.59 3.17 -2.70
C ILE A 57 14.49 2.33 -1.40
N VAL A 58 13.36 1.65 -1.16
CA VAL A 58 13.18 0.74 -0.02
C VAL A 58 14.21 -0.38 -0.05
N GLU A 59 14.38 -1.07 -1.17
CA GLU A 59 15.37 -2.14 -1.34
C GLU A 59 16.80 -1.66 -1.07
N ALA A 60 17.16 -0.47 -1.58
CA ALA A 60 18.47 0.11 -1.36
C ALA A 60 18.72 0.52 0.10
N ILE A 61 17.69 0.97 0.83
CA ILE A 61 17.80 1.22 2.27
C ILE A 61 17.94 -0.10 3.03
N GLN A 62 17.14 -1.11 2.68
CA GLN A 62 17.17 -2.44 3.28
C GLN A 62 18.50 -3.16 3.06
N ALA A 63 19.15 -2.97 1.92
CA ALA A 63 20.49 -3.47 1.64
C ALA A 63 21.56 -2.92 2.63
N THR A 64 21.27 -1.84 3.34
CA THR A 64 22.15 -1.32 4.41
C THR A 64 21.94 -2.01 5.77
N GLY A 65 21.03 -2.98 5.85
CA GLY A 65 20.63 -3.67 7.08
C GLY A 65 19.60 -2.89 7.92
N ARG A 66 18.89 -1.92 7.32
CA ARG A 66 17.92 -1.07 8.00
C ARG A 66 16.53 -1.25 7.41
N ASP A 67 15.51 -1.25 8.25
CA ASP A 67 14.13 -1.25 7.76
C ASP A 67 13.78 0.11 7.14
N ALA A 68 12.86 0.12 6.18
CA ALA A 68 12.40 1.33 5.52
C ALA A 68 10.89 1.29 5.36
N ILE A 69 10.21 2.29 5.91
CA ILE A 69 8.76 2.41 5.83
C ILE A 69 8.45 3.69 5.05
N LEU A 70 7.82 3.56 3.88
CA LEU A 70 7.33 4.71 3.14
C LEU A 70 6.27 5.46 3.97
N ARG A 71 6.52 6.73 4.28
CA ARG A 71 5.64 7.61 5.07
C ARG A 71 4.79 8.54 4.21
N GLY A 72 5.15 8.74 2.95
CA GLY A 72 4.37 9.53 2.00
C GLY A 72 5.23 10.44 1.12
N THR A 73 4.54 11.38 0.48
CA THR A 73 5.07 12.47 -0.35
C THR A 73 4.56 13.79 0.22
N GLY A 74 5.36 14.87 0.16
CA GLY A 74 5.17 16.08 0.99
C GLY A 74 3.91 16.91 0.77
N ALA A 75 2.96 16.45 -0.04
CA ALA A 75 1.68 17.08 -0.27
C ALA A 75 0.60 16.54 0.68
N SER A 76 -0.28 17.43 1.16
CA SER A 76 -1.50 17.05 1.87
C SER A 76 -2.48 16.33 0.95
N ASN A 77 -3.32 15.44 1.51
CA ASN A 77 -4.27 14.60 0.75
C ASN A 77 -3.66 13.71 -0.35
N SER A 78 -2.35 13.41 -0.27
CA SER A 78 -1.62 12.58 -1.25
C SER A 78 -1.56 11.10 -0.88
N ALA A 79 -2.22 10.68 0.21
CA ALA A 79 -2.16 9.32 0.70
C ALA A 79 -3.54 8.69 0.91
N ALA A 80 -3.63 7.38 0.66
CA ALA A 80 -4.80 6.57 0.96
C ALA A 80 -4.39 5.20 1.50
N VAL A 81 -5.33 4.55 2.16
CA VAL A 81 -5.16 3.19 2.67
C VAL A 81 -6.42 2.38 2.39
N SER A 82 -6.25 1.10 2.09
CA SER A 82 -7.34 0.13 2.03
C SER A 82 -6.99 -1.09 2.87
N ILE A 83 -7.83 -1.38 3.85
CA ILE A 83 -7.72 -2.59 4.68
C ILE A 83 -8.60 -3.65 4.02
N LEU A 84 -7.98 -4.77 3.64
CA LEU A 84 -8.63 -5.80 2.83
C LEU A 84 -9.09 -6.95 3.73
N GLU A 85 -10.38 -7.22 3.71
CA GLU A 85 -11.06 -8.22 4.54
C GLU A 85 -11.84 -9.20 3.67
N THR A 86 -12.11 -10.40 4.20
CA THR A 86 -12.98 -11.39 3.55
C THR A 86 -14.43 -11.20 3.97
N PHE A 87 -15.35 -11.38 3.02
CA PHE A 87 -16.80 -11.34 3.23
C PHE A 87 -17.44 -12.70 2.96
N GLU A 88 -16.71 -13.79 3.20
CA GLU A 88 -17.21 -15.16 3.07
C GLU A 88 -18.44 -15.34 3.97
N ASP A 89 -19.53 -15.87 3.39
CA ASP A 89 -20.75 -16.16 4.14
C ASP A 89 -20.48 -17.30 5.14
N PRO A 90 -21.01 -17.24 6.38
CA PRO A 90 -20.90 -18.34 7.33
C PRO A 90 -21.47 -19.63 6.73
N VAL A 91 -20.67 -20.71 6.74
CA VAL A 91 -20.99 -21.97 6.05
C VAL A 91 -22.17 -22.71 6.69
N ASP A 92 -22.53 -22.42 7.94
CA ASP A 92 -23.66 -23.04 8.62
C ASP A 92 -24.36 -21.97 9.46
N GLY A 93 -25.70 -21.91 9.43
CA GLY A 93 -26.56 -20.85 9.96
C GLY A 93 -26.54 -20.59 11.48
N PHE A 94 -25.37 -20.68 12.11
CA PHE A 94 -25.07 -20.18 13.44
C PHE A 94 -24.72 -18.70 13.35
N TYR A 95 -25.38 -17.90 14.19
CA TYR A 95 -25.19 -16.46 14.35
C TYR A 95 -23.87 -16.12 15.08
N GLU A 96 -22.75 -16.72 14.66
CA GLU A 96 -21.45 -16.15 15.00
C GLU A 96 -21.21 -14.97 14.06
N GLU A 97 -20.77 -13.81 14.59
CA GLU A 97 -20.39 -12.71 13.71
C GLU A 97 -19.31 -13.23 12.75
N PRO A 98 -19.49 -13.08 11.42
CA PRO A 98 -18.50 -13.55 10.46
C PRO A 98 -17.16 -12.94 10.83
N SER A 99 -16.13 -13.77 11.05
CA SER A 99 -14.80 -13.28 11.37
C SER A 99 -14.28 -12.54 10.14
N ARG A 100 -14.34 -11.20 10.19
CA ARG A 100 -13.78 -10.32 9.17
C ARG A 100 -12.30 -10.21 9.43
N ASP A 101 -11.59 -11.25 9.04
CA ASP A 101 -10.16 -11.27 9.22
C ASP A 101 -9.51 -10.32 8.21
N VAL A 102 -8.66 -9.43 8.73
CA VAL A 102 -7.79 -8.62 7.87
C VAL A 102 -6.77 -9.53 7.19
N ARG A 103 -6.97 -9.70 5.88
CA ARG A 103 -6.14 -10.51 4.98
C ARG A 103 -5.18 -9.67 4.15
N GLY A 104 -5.33 -8.35 4.08
CA GLY A 104 -4.39 -7.53 3.33
C GLY A 104 -4.44 -6.05 3.68
N LEU A 105 -3.46 -5.33 3.14
CA LEU A 105 -3.29 -3.90 3.31
C LEU A 105 -2.74 -3.31 2.01
N ALA A 106 -3.42 -2.29 1.49
CA ALA A 106 -2.93 -1.46 0.41
C ALA A 106 -2.62 -0.06 0.94
N ARG A 107 -1.39 0.40 0.76
CA ARG A 107 -0.98 1.78 1.06
C ARG A 107 -0.72 2.50 -0.24
N MET A 108 -1.36 3.64 -0.43
CA MET A 108 -1.27 4.40 -1.67
C MET A 108 -0.65 5.77 -1.40
N VAL A 109 0.32 6.16 -2.22
CA VAL A 109 1.00 7.44 -2.12
C VAL A 109 1.14 8.05 -3.52
N GLN A 110 0.54 9.22 -3.72
CA GLN A 110 0.65 9.97 -4.97
C GLN A 110 1.96 10.75 -5.01
N VAL A 111 2.88 10.29 -5.84
CA VAL A 111 4.21 10.91 -6.00
C VAL A 111 4.23 12.10 -6.95
N SER A 112 3.28 12.19 -7.89
CA SER A 112 3.18 13.35 -8.79
C SER A 112 1.75 13.55 -9.30
N SER A 113 1.51 14.61 -10.06
CA SER A 113 0.23 14.87 -10.73
C SER A 113 -0.03 13.82 -11.82
N GLY A 114 -0.53 12.65 -11.42
CA GLY A 114 -0.89 11.55 -12.33
C GLY A 114 -0.15 10.23 -12.09
N ARG A 115 0.64 10.11 -11.02
CA ARG A 115 1.32 8.85 -10.67
C ARG A 115 1.15 8.55 -9.19
N THR A 116 0.60 7.38 -8.90
CA THR A 116 0.40 6.87 -7.54
C THR A 116 1.07 5.52 -7.41
N LEU A 117 1.74 5.33 -6.28
CA LEU A 117 2.35 4.09 -5.90
C LEU A 117 1.44 3.36 -4.93
N VAL A 118 1.28 2.07 -5.14
CA VAL A 118 0.47 1.19 -4.31
C VAL A 118 1.37 0.09 -3.77
N ASP A 119 1.64 0.15 -2.47
CA ASP A 119 2.28 -0.92 -1.69
C ASP A 119 1.18 -1.84 -1.18
N LEU A 120 1.09 -3.03 -1.75
CA LEU A 120 0.01 -3.99 -1.52
C LEU A 120 0.59 -5.27 -0.92
N THR A 121 0.10 -5.63 0.26
CA THR A 121 0.43 -6.87 0.95
C THR A 121 -0.85 -7.68 1.19
N ILE A 122 -0.80 -8.99 0.95
CA ILE A 122 -1.88 -9.94 1.23
C ILE A 122 -1.31 -11.18 1.95
N ARG A 123 -2.12 -11.78 2.80
CA ARG A 123 -1.76 -12.93 3.65
C ARG A 123 -2.99 -13.80 3.95
N GLY A 124 -2.73 -15.03 4.38
CA GLY A 124 -3.80 -15.91 4.88
C GLY A 124 -4.84 -16.26 3.82
N VAL A 125 -4.42 -16.20 2.54
CA VAL A 125 -5.21 -16.58 1.38
C VAL A 125 -4.51 -17.72 0.65
N SER A 126 -5.23 -18.42 -0.22
CA SER A 126 -4.67 -19.59 -0.91
C SER A 126 -3.54 -19.19 -1.88
N PRO A 127 -2.51 -20.02 -2.08
CA PRO A 127 -1.46 -19.74 -3.06
C PRO A 127 -2.01 -19.61 -4.50
N GLY A 128 -1.44 -18.69 -5.28
CA GLY A 128 -1.79 -18.48 -6.69
C GLY A 128 -1.74 -17.01 -7.13
N THR A 129 -2.19 -16.76 -8.35
CA THR A 129 -2.25 -15.43 -8.96
C THR A 129 -3.56 -14.72 -8.61
N TYR A 130 -3.46 -13.52 -8.04
CA TYR A 130 -4.58 -12.65 -7.70
C TYR A 130 -4.58 -11.44 -8.62
N LYS A 131 -5.76 -11.00 -9.08
CA LYS A 131 -5.94 -9.73 -9.78
C LYS A 131 -6.31 -8.65 -8.79
N ALA A 132 -5.58 -7.54 -8.82
CA ALA A 132 -5.86 -6.37 -8.00
C ALA A 132 -6.64 -5.34 -8.84
N SER A 133 -7.78 -4.87 -8.33
CA SER A 133 -8.57 -3.85 -9.01
C SER A 133 -9.19 -2.83 -8.06
N ILE A 134 -9.34 -1.60 -8.54
CA ILE A 134 -10.19 -0.56 -7.95
C ILE A 134 -11.55 -0.65 -8.63
N ARG A 135 -12.61 -0.66 -7.84
CA ARG A 135 -14.00 -0.87 -8.26
C ARG A 135 -14.75 0.44 -8.38
N ALA A 136 -15.83 0.45 -9.16
CA ALA A 136 -16.64 1.64 -9.38
C ALA A 136 -17.27 2.19 -8.10
N TYR A 137 -17.58 1.33 -7.12
CA TYR A 137 -18.25 1.70 -5.88
C TYR A 137 -17.48 1.21 -4.64
N GLY A 138 -17.48 2.01 -3.58
CA GLY A 138 -17.06 1.61 -2.23
C GLY A 138 -18.21 1.04 -1.39
N ASP A 139 -19.09 0.24 -2.00
CA ASP A 139 -20.21 -0.39 -1.30
C ASP A 139 -19.85 -1.83 -0.89
N LEU A 140 -19.69 -2.04 0.42
CA LEU A 140 -19.39 -3.34 1.03
C LEU A 140 -20.61 -4.01 1.66
N LYS A 141 -21.84 -3.54 1.39
CA LYS A 141 -23.06 -4.13 1.94
C LYS A 141 -23.14 -5.64 1.71
N ASN A 142 -22.71 -6.09 0.53
CA ASN A 142 -22.65 -7.51 0.15
C ASN A 142 -21.23 -7.94 -0.23
N GLY A 143 -20.21 -7.36 0.43
CA GLY A 143 -18.80 -7.64 0.14
C GLY A 143 -18.37 -7.22 -1.26
N ALA A 144 -17.59 -8.06 -1.94
CA ALA A 144 -17.08 -7.77 -3.28
C ALA A 144 -18.19 -7.66 -4.33
N THR A 145 -19.33 -8.33 -4.11
CA THR A 145 -20.46 -8.39 -5.06
C THR A 145 -21.16 -7.05 -5.26
N SER A 146 -21.13 -6.15 -4.27
CA SER A 146 -21.76 -4.81 -4.32
C SER A 146 -20.84 -3.71 -4.85
N THR A 147 -19.58 -4.03 -5.18
CA THR A 147 -18.58 -3.01 -5.56
C THR A 147 -18.70 -2.51 -7.01
N GLY A 148 -19.57 -3.14 -7.82
CA GLY A 148 -19.73 -2.80 -9.23
C GLY A 148 -18.53 -3.23 -10.10
N PRO A 149 -18.45 -2.78 -11.37
CA PRO A 149 -17.36 -3.15 -12.29
C PRO A 149 -16.01 -2.51 -11.91
N VAL A 150 -14.93 -2.88 -12.60
CA VAL A 150 -13.64 -2.18 -12.51
C VAL A 150 -13.84 -0.69 -12.81
N TRP A 151 -13.26 0.17 -11.97
CA TRP A 151 -13.31 1.62 -12.13
C TRP A 151 -12.68 2.05 -13.45
N THR A 152 -13.37 2.93 -14.16
CA THR A 152 -12.91 3.50 -15.43
C THR A 152 -12.62 4.98 -15.28
N GLY A 153 -11.58 5.46 -15.95
CA GLY A 153 -11.32 6.90 -16.07
C GLY A 153 -12.35 7.60 -16.94
N GLU A 154 -12.26 8.94 -17.01
CA GLU A 154 -13.06 9.76 -17.93
C GLU A 154 -12.93 9.33 -19.40
N ASP A 155 -11.78 8.74 -19.78
CA ASP A 155 -11.52 8.20 -21.11
C ASP A 155 -12.06 6.77 -21.33
N LYS A 156 -12.88 6.26 -20.40
CA LYS A 156 -13.47 4.90 -20.39
C LYS A 156 -12.46 3.75 -20.40
N LYS A 157 -11.17 4.02 -20.18
CA LYS A 157 -10.19 2.95 -19.97
C LYS A 157 -10.28 2.41 -18.54
N PRO A 158 -10.05 1.11 -18.32
CA PRO A 158 -10.09 0.49 -17.00
C PRO A 158 -8.86 0.91 -16.17
N ARG A 159 -8.83 2.17 -15.71
CA ARG A 159 -7.78 2.71 -14.84
C ARG A 159 -7.78 2.04 -13.47
N GLY A 160 -8.84 1.34 -13.09
CA GLY A 160 -8.89 0.54 -11.88
C GLY A 160 -8.16 -0.80 -11.98
N ASP A 161 -7.71 -1.26 -13.16
CA ASP A 161 -6.92 -2.48 -13.26
C ASP A 161 -5.47 -2.22 -12.81
N LEU A 162 -5.06 -2.84 -11.71
CA LEU A 162 -3.73 -2.69 -11.11
C LEU A 162 -2.80 -3.88 -11.43
N GLY A 163 -3.27 -4.83 -12.24
CA GLY A 163 -2.51 -6.02 -12.62
C GLY A 163 -2.64 -7.18 -11.63
N THR A 164 -1.57 -7.98 -11.55
CA THR A 164 -1.59 -9.26 -10.83
C THR A 164 -0.53 -9.33 -9.73
N ILE A 165 -0.82 -10.14 -8.72
CA ILE A 165 0.03 -10.41 -7.56
C ILE A 165 0.14 -11.92 -7.39
N GLU A 166 1.36 -12.40 -7.19
CA GLU A 166 1.62 -13.80 -6.88
C GLU A 166 1.64 -14.01 -5.37
N VAL A 167 0.82 -14.96 -4.92
CA VAL A 167 0.78 -15.43 -3.54
C VAL A 167 1.55 -16.74 -3.43
N GLY A 168 2.56 -16.74 -2.57
CA GLY A 168 3.43 -17.87 -2.31
C GLY A 168 2.74 -19.01 -1.56
N LYS A 169 3.46 -20.13 -1.39
CA LYS A 169 2.95 -21.34 -0.71
C LYS A 169 2.64 -21.11 0.77
N ASP A 170 3.24 -20.10 1.37
CA ASP A 170 2.98 -19.63 2.74
C ASP A 170 1.72 -18.76 2.85
N GLY A 171 0.99 -18.57 1.75
CA GLY A 171 -0.24 -17.79 1.69
C GLY A 171 0.02 -16.28 1.78
N ARG A 172 1.23 -15.82 1.49
CA ARG A 172 1.62 -14.40 1.49
C ARG A 172 1.98 -13.92 0.09
N GLY A 173 1.63 -12.68 -0.20
CA GLY A 173 1.99 -11.99 -1.44
C GLY A 173 2.22 -10.52 -1.19
N ALA A 174 3.16 -9.93 -1.92
CA ALA A 174 3.42 -8.50 -1.88
C ALA A 174 3.67 -8.00 -3.30
N ALA A 175 3.17 -6.81 -3.59
CA ALA A 175 3.43 -6.13 -4.85
C ALA A 175 3.58 -4.63 -4.62
N PHE A 176 4.50 -4.04 -5.36
CA PHE A 176 4.66 -2.60 -5.43
C PHE A 176 4.28 -2.14 -6.83
N ILE A 177 3.13 -1.48 -6.93
CA ILE A 177 2.49 -1.14 -8.21
C ILE A 177 2.62 0.35 -8.44
N ASP A 178 3.03 0.72 -9.65
CA ASP A 178 3.12 2.10 -10.08
C ASP A 178 2.03 2.36 -11.13
N HIS A 179 1.04 3.20 -10.79
CA HIS A 179 -0.17 3.33 -11.57
C HIS A 179 -0.64 4.78 -11.78
N GLY A 180 -1.34 4.99 -12.89
CA GLY A 180 -1.76 6.31 -13.35
C GLY A 180 -3.08 6.79 -12.74
N PHE A 181 -3.07 7.26 -11.49
CA PHE A 181 -4.20 7.98 -10.89
C PHE A 181 -3.79 8.93 -9.77
N GLN A 182 -4.71 9.81 -9.39
CA GLN A 182 -4.60 10.70 -8.24
C GLN A 182 -5.44 10.16 -7.09
N ILE A 183 -5.01 10.36 -5.85
CA ILE A 183 -5.70 9.79 -4.68
C ILE A 183 -7.17 10.21 -4.63
N TRP A 184 -7.46 11.49 -4.89
CA TRP A 184 -8.83 12.00 -4.81
C TRP A 184 -9.80 11.32 -5.79
N GLU A 185 -9.30 10.75 -6.90
CA GLU A 185 -10.12 10.03 -7.87
C GLU A 185 -10.63 8.70 -7.33
N VAL A 186 -9.94 8.12 -6.35
CA VAL A 186 -10.19 6.74 -5.87
C VAL A 186 -10.65 6.69 -4.41
N ILE A 187 -10.60 7.79 -3.65
CA ILE A 187 -11.17 7.85 -2.30
C ILE A 187 -12.66 7.50 -2.34
N GLY A 188 -13.08 6.56 -1.49
CA GLY A 188 -14.47 6.11 -1.41
C GLY A 188 -14.84 5.02 -2.43
N HIS A 189 -13.90 4.58 -3.27
CA HIS A 189 -14.02 3.36 -4.07
C HIS A 189 -13.59 2.15 -3.24
N ALA A 190 -13.98 0.94 -3.67
CA ALA A 190 -13.42 -0.29 -3.10
C ALA A 190 -12.20 -0.76 -3.89
N MET A 191 -11.26 -1.38 -3.20
CA MET A 191 -10.20 -2.19 -3.79
C MET A 191 -10.56 -3.67 -3.58
N VAL A 192 -10.39 -4.49 -4.61
CA VAL A 192 -10.63 -5.94 -4.57
C VAL A 192 -9.39 -6.67 -5.06
N LEU A 193 -8.99 -7.71 -4.34
CA LEU A 193 -8.06 -8.74 -4.83
C LEU A 193 -8.81 -10.08 -4.88
N THR A 194 -8.77 -10.73 -6.03
CA THR A 194 -9.45 -12.03 -6.23
C THR A 194 -8.71 -12.89 -7.24
N ARG A 195 -8.92 -14.21 -7.16
CA ARG A 195 -8.49 -15.19 -8.16
C ARG A 195 -9.50 -15.39 -9.29
N GLN A 196 -10.70 -14.80 -9.16
CA GLN A 196 -11.79 -14.99 -10.10
C GLN A 196 -11.54 -14.24 -11.42
N GLU A 197 -12.04 -14.81 -12.52
CA GLU A 197 -12.07 -14.18 -13.84
C GLU A 197 -13.46 -13.58 -14.07
N GLU A 198 -13.59 -12.24 -14.06
CA GLU A 198 -14.83 -11.52 -14.38
C GLU A 198 -15.10 -11.48 -15.89
N LYS A 199 -15.29 -12.65 -16.52
CA LYS A 199 -15.70 -12.72 -17.93
C LYS A 199 -17.22 -12.68 -18.07
N ASP A 200 -17.89 -13.67 -17.47
CA ASP A 200 -19.33 -13.90 -17.67
C ASP A 200 -20.14 -13.91 -16.37
N GLU A 201 -19.48 -13.94 -15.21
CA GLU A 201 -20.13 -13.96 -13.89
C GLU A 201 -19.64 -12.80 -13.00
N PRO A 202 -20.52 -12.21 -12.19
CA PRO A 202 -20.12 -11.22 -11.19
C PRO A 202 -19.23 -11.87 -10.13
N LEU A 203 -18.45 -11.04 -9.44
CA LEU A 203 -17.66 -11.47 -8.30
C LEU A 203 -18.54 -12.18 -7.26
N LYS A 204 -18.01 -13.25 -6.68
CA LYS A 204 -18.58 -13.97 -5.54
C LYS A 204 -17.70 -13.74 -4.32
N ASN A 205 -18.30 -13.69 -3.13
CA ASN A 205 -17.52 -13.69 -1.91
C ASN A 205 -17.02 -15.11 -1.63
N ASP A 206 -15.72 -15.24 -1.40
CA ASP A 206 -15.07 -16.47 -0.96
C ASP A 206 -13.84 -16.11 -0.10
N LYS A 207 -13.21 -17.11 0.50
CA LYS A 207 -11.98 -16.95 1.30
C LYS A 207 -10.80 -16.32 0.57
N ASP A 208 -10.80 -16.37 -0.77
CA ASP A 208 -9.73 -15.88 -1.65
C ASP A 208 -10.13 -14.57 -2.34
N THR A 209 -11.20 -13.91 -1.88
CA THR A 209 -11.68 -12.63 -2.39
C THR A 209 -11.71 -11.64 -1.24
N VAL A 210 -10.75 -10.71 -1.27
CA VAL A 210 -10.57 -9.71 -0.23
C VAL A 210 -10.92 -8.35 -0.77
N VAL A 211 -11.60 -7.55 0.04
CA VAL A 211 -12.14 -6.25 -0.35
C VAL A 211 -12.00 -5.25 0.77
N GLY A 212 -11.79 -3.99 0.41
CA GLY A 212 -11.71 -2.87 1.36
C GLY A 212 -12.07 -1.55 0.71
N ILE A 213 -12.64 -0.62 1.48
CA ILE A 213 -12.82 0.77 1.01
C ILE A 213 -11.47 1.46 1.00
N ILE A 214 -11.21 2.26 -0.04
CA ILE A 214 -10.05 3.16 -0.11
C ILE A 214 -10.40 4.40 0.71
N ALA A 215 -9.82 4.48 1.90
CA ALA A 215 -10.00 5.59 2.83
C ALA A 215 -8.86 6.59 2.72
N ARG A 216 -9.16 7.85 3.10
CA ARG A 216 -8.11 8.88 3.24
C ARG A 216 -7.12 8.43 4.31
N SER A 217 -5.84 8.54 3.99
CA SER A 217 -4.77 8.42 4.97
C SER A 217 -4.16 9.81 5.18
N ALA A 218 -3.61 10.03 6.36
CA ALA A 218 -2.79 11.20 6.60
C ALA A 218 -1.63 11.23 5.60
N GLY A 219 -1.41 12.39 4.97
CA GLY A 219 -0.24 12.63 4.15
C GLY A 219 1.04 12.70 4.99
N MET A 220 2.18 12.88 4.29
CA MET A 220 3.54 12.92 4.85
C MET A 220 3.73 13.81 6.09
N TRP A 221 2.94 14.87 6.24
CA TRP A 221 3.03 15.87 7.31
C TRP A 221 1.80 15.93 8.23
N ASP A 222 0.79 15.10 7.98
CA ASP A 222 -0.49 15.18 8.69
C ASP A 222 -0.55 14.21 9.89
N ASN A 223 0.48 13.37 10.08
CA ASN A 223 0.51 12.38 11.17
C ASN A 223 1.94 12.10 11.70
N ASP A 224 2.31 12.85 12.74
CA ASP A 224 3.59 12.70 13.48
C ASP A 224 3.57 11.57 14.52
N LYS A 225 2.60 10.65 14.48
CA LYS A 225 2.54 9.53 15.45
C LYS A 225 3.72 8.58 15.22
N THR A 226 4.76 8.73 16.03
CA THR A 226 5.85 7.76 16.23
C THR A 226 5.45 6.66 17.21
N VAL A 227 4.48 6.97 18.08
CA VAL A 227 3.89 6.06 19.06
C VAL A 227 2.39 5.98 18.79
N CYS A 228 1.86 4.76 18.69
CA CYS A 228 0.43 4.55 18.54
C CYS A 228 -0.24 4.74 19.90
N SER A 229 -1.15 5.73 20.01
CA SER A 229 -1.84 6.03 21.28
C SER A 229 -2.70 4.86 21.81
N CYS A 230 -3.06 3.90 20.95
CA CYS A 230 -3.85 2.74 21.34
C CYS A 230 -3.01 1.68 22.09
N THR A 231 -1.72 1.58 21.79
CA THR A 231 -0.83 0.52 22.31
C THR A 231 0.32 1.06 23.15
N GLY A 232 0.67 2.35 23.00
CA GLY A 232 1.86 2.96 23.58
C GLY A 232 3.18 2.49 22.95
N LYS A 233 3.12 1.63 21.92
CA LYS A 233 4.28 1.08 21.23
C LYS A 233 4.75 2.03 20.12
N THR A 234 6.05 2.02 19.86
CA THR A 234 6.62 2.69 18.69
C THR A 234 6.17 1.97 17.41
N LEU A 235 6.19 2.68 16.27
CA LEU A 235 5.86 2.09 14.97
C LEU A 235 6.70 0.84 14.64
N TRP A 236 7.96 0.77 15.10
CA TRP A 236 8.83 -0.40 14.89
C TRP A 236 8.45 -1.57 15.79
N GLU A 237 7.99 -1.32 17.02
CA GLU A 237 7.49 -2.36 17.91
C GLU A 237 6.15 -2.89 17.41
N GLU A 238 5.24 -2.02 16.98
CA GLU A 238 4.00 -2.45 16.31
C GLU A 238 4.31 -3.23 15.04
N ARG A 239 5.28 -2.78 14.24
CA ARG A 239 5.71 -3.53 13.05
C ARG A 239 6.28 -4.89 13.42
N LYS A 240 7.03 -5.05 14.51
CA LYS A 240 7.49 -6.36 14.97
C LYS A 240 6.32 -7.25 15.38
N ASP A 241 5.34 -6.71 16.10
CA ASP A 241 4.12 -7.45 16.46
C ASP A 241 3.35 -7.85 15.20
N GLU A 242 3.22 -6.92 14.26
CA GLU A 242 2.50 -7.13 13.00
C GLU A 242 3.26 -8.10 12.09
N VAL A 243 4.59 -8.09 12.04
CA VAL A 243 5.43 -9.11 11.37
C VAL A 243 5.28 -10.47 12.07
N GLN A 244 5.25 -10.52 13.41
CA GLN A 244 4.99 -11.76 14.16
C GLN A 244 3.59 -12.31 13.87
N LYS A 245 2.59 -11.43 13.72
CA LYS A 245 1.24 -11.76 13.26
C LYS A 245 1.17 -12.00 11.74
N GLY A 246 2.25 -11.75 11.00
CA GLY A 246 2.38 -11.94 9.56
C GLY A 246 1.67 -10.90 8.69
N MET A 247 1.39 -9.69 9.17
CA MET A 247 0.73 -8.58 8.45
C MET A 247 1.66 -7.84 7.47
N LEU A 248 2.97 -8.03 7.64
CA LEU A 248 4.07 -7.34 6.95
C LEU A 248 5.19 -8.33 6.66
#